data_AF-A1RX82-F1
#
_entry.id   AF-A1RX82-F1
#
_cell.length_a   1.000
_cell.length_b   1.000
_cell.length_c   1.000
_cell.angle_alpha   90.00
_cell.angle_beta   90.00
_cell.angle_gamma   90.00
#
_symmetry.space_group_name_H-M   'P 1'
#
loop_
_entity.id
_entity.type
_entity.pdbx_description
1 polymer ?
#
loop_
_entity_poly.entity_id
_entity_poly.type
_entity_poly.pdbx_seq_one_letter_code
_entity_poly.pdbx_strand_id
1 'polypeptide(L)'
;MPKTALYVLSGVSVDDLRSSIARLNATTRNFSLESVSGGEWVTARLTTAPLRDNCYSIRIRLSKKRGWLWGEEFVACIEEYGESVRLTVRRVKGVGRVGSDLIGAWIIEDTSRELPWLEVRHAELF
;
A
#
# COMPACT_ATOMS: atom_id res chain seq x y z
N MET A 1 -11.15 -7.79 5.15
CA MET A 1 -10.08 -7.01 4.51
C MET A 1 -9.19 -7.92 3.68
N PRO A 2 -9.10 -7.71 2.35
CA PRO A 2 -8.28 -8.51 1.43
C PRO A 2 -6.85 -8.69 1.95
N LYS A 3 -6.36 -9.93 1.91
CA LYS A 3 -5.00 -10.28 2.31
C LYS A 3 -4.01 -10.02 1.18
N THR A 4 -4.48 -9.99 -0.07
CA THR A 4 -3.67 -9.67 -1.25
C THR A 4 -4.45 -8.72 -2.16
N ALA A 5 -3.75 -7.78 -2.77
CA ALA A 5 -4.26 -6.93 -3.83
C ALA A 5 -3.24 -6.94 -4.99
N LEU A 6 -3.74 -7.11 -6.20
CA LEU A 6 -2.94 -7.08 -7.43
C LEU A 6 -3.46 -5.96 -8.31
N TYR A 7 -2.55 -5.18 -8.88
CA TYR A 7 -2.83 -4.10 -9.81
C TYR A 7 -1.97 -4.26 -11.05
N VAL A 8 -2.56 -4.08 -12.22
CA VAL A 8 -1.83 -3.92 -13.49
C VAL A 8 -1.94 -2.47 -13.90
N LEU A 9 -0.79 -1.82 -14.02
CA LEU A 9 -0.67 -0.38 -14.21
C LEU A 9 0.03 -0.09 -15.55
N SER A 10 -0.50 0.84 -16.33
CA SER A 10 0.14 1.31 -17.56
C SER A 10 0.53 2.79 -17.47
N GLY A 11 1.50 3.22 -18.29
CA GLY A 11 2.02 4.58 -18.26
C GLY A 11 2.98 4.84 -17.09
N VAL A 12 3.51 3.78 -16.49
CA VAL A 12 4.40 3.79 -15.32
C VAL A 12 5.48 2.73 -15.50
N SER A 13 6.69 2.99 -14.98
CA SER A 13 7.80 2.04 -14.93
C SER A 13 7.96 1.41 -13.54
N VAL A 14 8.79 0.36 -13.46
CA VAL A 14 9.19 -0.24 -12.18
C VAL A 14 9.87 0.79 -11.27
N ASP A 15 10.68 1.68 -11.84
CA ASP A 15 11.42 2.71 -11.11
C ASP A 15 10.51 3.81 -10.53
N ASP A 16 9.42 4.14 -11.22
CA ASP A 16 8.42 5.09 -10.72
C ASP A 16 7.73 4.54 -9.47
N LEU A 17 7.28 3.28 -9.52
CA LEU A 17 6.64 2.62 -8.37
C LEU A 17 7.63 2.42 -7.21
N ARG A 18 8.89 2.08 -7.52
CA ARG A 18 9.98 2.02 -6.53
C ARG A 18 10.14 3.36 -5.82
N SER A 19 10.15 4.46 -6.57
CA SER A 19 10.27 5.82 -6.03
C SER A 19 9.07 6.17 -5.15
N SER A 20 7.85 5.82 -5.56
CA SER A 20 6.64 5.99 -4.74
C SER A 20 6.69 5.20 -3.43
N ILE A 21 7.11 3.93 -3.45
CA ILE A 21 7.25 3.12 -2.23
C ILE A 21 8.35 3.67 -1.31
N ALA A 22 9.44 4.18 -1.86
CA ALA A 22 10.47 4.83 -1.07
C ALA A 22 9.94 6.10 -0.37
N ARG A 23 9.12 6.90 -1.07
CA ARG A 23 8.47 8.10 -0.49
C ARG A 23 7.47 7.78 0.58
N LEU A 24 6.83 6.60 0.56
CA LEU A 24 5.95 6.16 1.65
C LEU A 24 6.71 5.99 2.98
N ASN A 25 8.04 5.85 2.97
CA ASN A 25 8.80 5.68 4.18
C ASN A 25 8.63 6.88 5.14
N ALA A 26 8.36 6.59 6.41
CA ALA A 26 8.14 7.58 7.46
C ALA A 26 6.98 8.56 7.20
N THR A 27 6.12 8.29 6.21
CA THR A 27 4.91 9.09 5.99
C THR A 27 3.83 8.78 7.02
N THR A 28 2.95 9.75 7.21
CA THR A 28 1.78 9.63 8.08
C THR A 28 0.53 9.86 7.26
N ARG A 29 -0.46 8.96 7.36
CA ARG A 29 -1.75 9.02 6.67
C ARG A 29 -2.86 8.94 7.71
N ASN A 30 -3.90 9.75 7.55
CA ASN A 30 -5.12 9.65 8.36
C ASN A 30 -6.22 8.99 7.51
N PHE A 31 -6.92 8.01 8.07
CA PHE A 31 -8.04 7.35 7.39
C PHE A 31 -9.07 6.88 8.41
N SER A 32 -10.29 6.64 7.95
CA SER A 32 -11.35 6.04 8.77
C SER A 32 -11.22 4.53 8.74
N LEU A 33 -11.21 3.91 9.91
CA LEU A 33 -11.20 2.47 10.09
C LEU A 33 -12.56 2.02 10.62
N GLU A 34 -13.23 1.12 9.89
CA GLU A 34 -14.51 0.58 10.33
C GLU A 34 -14.35 -0.31 11.57
N SER A 35 -15.19 -0.05 12.56
CA SER A 35 -15.31 -0.82 13.78
C SER A 35 -16.77 -1.19 14.05
N VAL A 36 -16.99 -2.09 15.00
CA VAL A 36 -18.34 -2.53 15.42
C VAL A 36 -19.18 -1.36 15.95
N SER A 37 -18.53 -0.33 16.47
CA SER A 37 -19.14 0.91 16.98
C SER A 37 -19.22 2.04 15.93
N GLY A 38 -18.87 1.76 14.67
CA GLY A 38 -18.81 2.75 13.59
C GLY A 38 -17.38 3.05 13.12
N GLY A 39 -17.21 4.01 12.20
CA GLY A 39 -15.90 4.43 11.71
C GLY A 39 -15.12 5.25 12.73
N GLU A 40 -13.87 4.86 13.00
CA GLU A 40 -12.94 5.63 13.84
C GLU A 40 -11.80 6.21 13.00
N TRP A 41 -11.48 7.49 13.20
CA TRP A 41 -10.30 8.09 12.59
C TRP A 41 -9.02 7.58 13.24
N VAL A 42 -8.14 7.02 12.41
CA VAL A 42 -6.84 6.50 12.82
C VAL A 42 -5.73 7.14 12.01
N THR A 43 -4.58 7.26 12.64
CA THR A 43 -3.33 7.71 12.04
C THR A 43 -2.45 6.49 11.79
N ALA A 44 -2.10 6.24 10.53
CA ALA A 44 -1.10 5.27 10.12
C ALA A 44 0.25 5.95 9.92
N ARG A 45 1.29 5.43 10.57
CA ARG A 45 2.68 5.73 10.26
C ARG A 45 3.30 4.58 9.50
N LEU A 46 3.82 4.86 8.31
CA LEU A 46 4.40 3.86 7.42
C LEU A 46 5.92 3.80 7.61
N THR A 47 6.49 2.62 7.43
CA THR A 47 7.93 2.40 7.34
C THR A 47 8.16 1.38 6.25
N THR A 48 9.00 1.71 5.28
CA THR A 48 9.31 0.83 4.16
C THR A 48 10.77 0.40 4.20
N ALA A 49 11.03 -0.84 3.80
CA ALA A 49 12.38 -1.39 3.71
C ALA A 49 12.49 -2.26 2.44
N PRO A 50 13.55 -2.11 1.63
CA PRO A 50 13.74 -2.95 0.46
C PRO A 50 13.97 -4.40 0.87
N LEU A 51 13.45 -5.31 0.06
CA LEU A 51 13.73 -6.75 0.05
C LEU A 51 14.46 -7.10 -1.26
N ARG A 52 14.56 -8.40 -1.57
CA ARG A 52 15.10 -8.86 -2.86
C ARG A 52 14.06 -8.69 -3.98
N ASP A 53 14.52 -8.75 -5.22
CA ASP A 53 13.67 -8.92 -6.42
C ASP A 53 12.54 -7.88 -6.56
N ASN A 54 12.86 -6.59 -6.38
CA ASN A 54 11.89 -5.48 -6.44
C ASN A 54 10.72 -5.58 -5.45
N CYS A 55 10.90 -6.32 -4.35
CA CYS A 55 9.95 -6.36 -3.26
C CYS A 55 10.35 -5.42 -2.11
N TYR A 56 9.35 -5.00 -1.33
CA TYR A 56 9.50 -4.08 -0.20
C TYR A 56 8.64 -4.55 0.97
N SER A 57 9.20 -4.57 2.18
CA SER A 57 8.41 -4.67 3.41
C SER A 57 7.81 -3.30 3.72
N ILE A 58 6.52 -3.26 3.98
CA ILE A 58 5.78 -2.06 4.39
C ILE A 58 5.14 -2.35 5.75
N ARG A 59 5.66 -1.72 6.80
CA ARG A 59 5.08 -1.78 8.14
C ARG A 59 4.21 -0.56 8.38
N ILE A 60 2.99 -0.79 8.82
CA ILE A 60 2.09 0.24 9.32
C ILE A 60 1.96 0.13 10.83
N ARG A 61 2.16 1.25 11.51
CA ARG A 61 1.80 1.41 12.92
C ARG A 61 0.57 2.29 12.99
N LEU A 62 -0.48 1.82 13.67
CA LEU A 62 -1.72 2.54 13.81
C LEU A 62 -1.78 3.23 15.18
N SER A 63 -2.34 4.42 15.23
CA SER A 63 -2.59 5.14 16.49
C SER A 63 -3.88 5.92 16.41
N LYS A 64 -4.52 6.09 17.58
CA LYS A 64 -5.68 6.96 17.77
C LYS A 64 -5.34 8.06 18.78
N LYS A 65 -6.20 9.07 18.89
CA LYS A 65 -6.02 10.23 19.79
C LYS A 65 -5.67 9.87 21.24
N ARG A 66 -6.07 8.68 21.72
CA ARG A 66 -5.86 8.21 23.09
C ARG A 66 -5.10 6.87 23.20
N GLY A 67 -4.30 6.49 22.22
CA GLY A 67 -3.45 5.30 22.36
C GLY A 67 -2.94 4.70 21.07
N TRP A 68 -2.05 3.72 21.22
CA TRP A 68 -1.53 2.93 20.11
C TRP A 68 -2.49 1.79 19.73
N LEU A 69 -2.53 1.45 18.46
CA LEU A 69 -3.24 0.31 17.91
C LEU A 69 -2.24 -0.62 17.23
N TRP A 70 -2.61 -1.89 17.15
CA TRP A 70 -1.91 -2.96 16.45
C TRP A 70 -1.43 -2.49 15.07
N GLY A 71 -0.19 -2.86 14.73
CA GLY A 71 0.37 -2.64 13.41
C GLY A 71 0.18 -3.84 12.49
N GLU A 72 0.39 -3.63 11.20
CA GLU A 72 0.42 -4.69 10.19
C GLU A 72 1.67 -4.56 9.34
N GLU A 73 2.03 -5.66 8.68
CA GLU A 73 3.16 -5.73 7.77
C GLU A 73 2.69 -6.33 6.45
N PHE A 74 3.08 -5.67 5.37
CA PHE A 74 2.81 -6.06 4.00
C PHE A 74 4.12 -6.26 3.26
N VAL A 75 4.06 -7.02 2.18
CA VAL A 75 5.09 -7.07 1.16
C VAL A 75 4.48 -6.56 -0.14
N ALA A 76 5.10 -5.54 -0.73
CA ALA A 76 4.77 -5.02 -2.05
C ALA A 76 5.85 -5.44 -3.04
N CYS A 77 5.51 -6.17 -4.09
CA CYS A 77 6.41 -6.58 -5.15
C CYS A 77 6.00 -5.94 -6.48
N ILE A 78 7.00 -5.52 -7.25
CA ILE A 78 6.83 -4.86 -8.54
C ILE A 78 7.47 -5.72 -9.63
N GLU A 79 6.71 -6.03 -10.67
CA GLU A 79 7.14 -6.89 -11.78
C GLU A 79 6.81 -6.23 -13.11
N GLU A 80 7.70 -6.36 -14.09
CA GLU A 80 7.36 -6.04 -15.48
C GLU A 80 6.30 -7.01 -16.00
N TYR A 81 5.34 -6.50 -16.76
CA TYR A 81 4.23 -7.26 -17.30
C TYR A 81 3.88 -6.77 -18.72
N GLY A 82 4.68 -7.19 -19.70
CA GLY A 82 4.57 -6.68 -21.07
C GLY A 82 4.85 -5.17 -21.11
N GLU A 83 3.92 -4.40 -21.67
CA GLU A 83 3.96 -2.92 -21.69
C GLU A 83 3.42 -2.26 -20.41
N SER A 84 3.10 -3.06 -19.40
CA SER A 84 2.55 -2.63 -18.11
C SER A 84 3.43 -3.09 -16.97
N VAL A 85 3.14 -2.60 -15.78
CA VAL A 85 3.80 -2.99 -14.54
C VAL A 85 2.76 -3.59 -13.60
N ARG A 86 3.10 -4.74 -13.01
CA ARG A 86 2.27 -5.39 -12.00
C ARG A 86 2.76 -5.00 -10.61
N LEU A 87 1.84 -4.49 -9.78
CA LEU A 87 2.05 -4.27 -8.35
C LEU A 87 1.24 -5.31 -7.58
N THR A 88 1.92 -6.14 -6.80
CA THR A 88 1.27 -7.09 -5.88
C THR A 88 1.56 -6.67 -4.44
N VAL A 89 0.51 -6.43 -3.65
CA VAL A 89 0.61 -6.11 -2.23
C VAL A 89 -0.02 -7.23 -1.42
N ARG A 90 0.71 -7.78 -0.45
CA ARG A 90 0.25 -8.90 0.37
C ARG A 90 0.52 -8.67 1.84
N ARG A 91 -0.50 -8.81 2.68
CA ARG A 91 -0.35 -8.82 4.14
C ARG A 91 0.37 -10.09 4.61
N VAL A 92 1.47 -9.90 5.33
CA VAL A 92 2.29 -10.99 5.90
C VAL A 92 2.12 -11.11 7.41
N LYS A 93 1.80 -10.03 8.11
CA LYS A 93 1.57 -10.02 9.57
C LYS A 93 0.53 -8.97 9.95
N GLY A 94 -0.24 -9.23 11.00
CA GLY A 94 -1.21 -8.29 11.54
C GLY A 94 -2.56 -8.95 11.81
N VAL A 95 -3.47 -8.17 12.37
CA VAL A 95 -4.81 -8.63 12.80
C VAL A 95 -5.89 -8.46 11.71
N GLY A 96 -5.53 -7.93 10.53
CA GLY A 96 -6.42 -7.83 9.37
C GLY A 96 -7.44 -6.70 9.44
N ARG A 97 -7.07 -5.62 10.12
CA ARG A 97 -7.81 -4.35 10.21
C ARG A 97 -7.54 -3.46 8.99
N VAL A 98 -6.39 -3.61 8.34
CA VAL A 98 -6.05 -2.91 7.10
C VAL A 98 -5.96 -3.92 5.95
N GLY A 99 -6.63 -3.60 4.85
CA GLY A 99 -6.56 -4.40 3.63
C GLY A 99 -5.35 -4.06 2.78
N SER A 100 -4.87 -5.04 2.01
CA SER A 100 -3.75 -4.82 1.09
C SER A 100 -4.11 -3.86 -0.05
N ASP A 101 -5.40 -3.74 -0.34
CA ASP A 101 -5.99 -2.79 -1.27
C ASP A 101 -5.76 -1.34 -0.85
N LEU A 102 -5.87 -1.03 0.45
CA LEU A 102 -5.61 0.32 0.94
C LEU A 102 -4.14 0.72 0.73
N ILE A 103 -3.22 -0.20 0.99
CA ILE A 103 -1.79 0.03 0.79
C ILE A 103 -1.47 0.19 -0.70
N GLY A 104 -2.04 -0.67 -1.55
CA GLY A 104 -1.93 -0.53 -3.00
C GLY A 104 -2.45 0.80 -3.51
N ALA A 105 -3.64 1.22 -3.04
CA ALA A 105 -4.24 2.49 -3.38
C ALA A 105 -3.34 3.69 -3.00
N TRP A 106 -2.70 3.69 -1.82
CA TRP A 106 -1.78 4.75 -1.45
C TRP A 106 -0.52 4.81 -2.33
N ILE A 107 0.03 3.65 -2.73
CA ILE A 107 1.16 3.60 -3.67
C ILE A 107 0.74 4.21 -5.02
N ILE A 108 -0.43 3.82 -5.52
CA ILE A 108 -0.96 4.30 -6.80
C ILE A 108 -1.28 5.79 -6.74
N GLU A 109 -1.92 6.26 -5.66
CA GLU A 109 -2.23 7.68 -5.43
C GLU A 109 -0.96 8.55 -5.40
N ASP A 110 0.08 8.10 -4.71
CA ASP A 110 1.34 8.85 -4.67
C ASP A 110 2.07 8.84 -6.01
N THR A 111 1.90 7.79 -6.81
CA THR A 111 2.46 7.71 -8.16
C THR A 111 1.69 8.60 -9.13
N SER A 112 0.36 8.61 -9.07
CA SER A 112 -0.49 9.37 -9.99
C SER A 112 -0.37 10.89 -9.81
N ARG A 113 0.08 11.36 -8.64
CA ARG A 113 0.42 12.77 -8.42
C ARG A 113 1.60 13.24 -9.28
N GLU A 114 2.55 12.36 -9.57
CA GLU A 114 3.71 12.64 -10.44
C GLU A 114 3.45 12.25 -11.89
N LEU A 115 2.63 11.22 -12.10
CA LEU A 115 2.27 10.67 -13.40
C LEU A 115 0.74 10.67 -13.57
N PRO A 116 0.13 11.81 -13.91
CA PRO A 116 -1.33 11.92 -14.01
C PRO A 116 -1.97 11.04 -15.10
N TRP A 117 -1.18 10.57 -16.05
CA TRP A 117 -1.58 9.65 -17.12
C TRP A 117 -1.46 8.16 -16.71
N LEU A 118 -1.08 7.86 -15.47
CA LEU A 118 -1.08 6.49 -14.95
C LEU A 118 -2.51 5.93 -15.01
N GLU A 119 -2.65 4.74 -15.58
CA GLU A 119 -3.93 4.05 -15.67
C GLU A 119 -3.89 2.70 -14.94
N VAL A 120 -4.91 2.44 -14.11
CA VAL A 120 -5.15 1.12 -13.53
C VAL A 120 -5.95 0.30 -14.54
N ARG A 121 -5.28 -0.66 -15.21
CA ARG A 121 -5.91 -1.52 -16.22
C ARG A 121 -6.74 -2.63 -15.60
N HIS A 122 -6.27 -3.14 -14.46
CA HIS A 122 -6.87 -4.28 -13.79
C HIS A 122 -6.60 -4.22 -12.29
N ALA A 123 -7.56 -4.66 -11.48
CA ALA A 123 -7.41 -4.79 -10.04
C ALA A 123 -8.13 -6.05 -9.54
N GLU A 124 -7.40 -6.87 -8.77
CA GLU A 124 -7.93 -8.10 -8.16
C GLU A 124 -7.62 -8.12 -6.67
N LEU A 125 -8.61 -8.54 -5.87
CA LEU A 125 -8.54 -8.58 -4.41
C LEU A 125 -8.84 -10.00 -3.92
N PHE A 126 -7.95 -10.54 -3.07
CA PHE A 126 -8.03 -11.90 -2.52
C PHE A 126 -7.87 -11.92 -1.00
#